data_AF-D5EIV5-F1
#
_entry.id   AF-D5EIV5-F1
#
_cell.length_a   1.000
_cell.length_b   1.000
_cell.length_c   1.000
_cell.angle_alpha   90.00
_cell.angle_beta   90.00
_cell.angle_gamma   90.00
#
_symmetry.space_group_name_H-M   'P 1'
#
loop_
_entity.id
_entity.type
_entity.pdbx_description
1 polymer ?
#
loop_
_entity_poly.entity_id
_entity_poly.type
_entity_poly.pdbx_seq_one_letter_code
_entity_poly.pdbx_strand_id
1 'polypeptide(L)'
;MNQTIWPVVTENLAEQLSAAQGGVVHSAQLLPYLPVSLGLIEQTLSALAESDRVERQTVNGLNAYLFKESENKPPHKFQPLACVYSNEPLDELQFNAITPEVRQQIEAELALMADKDSWPAEAIREHELIFLIHNLNTPVSTSSIAGHSQLPFKKVEQHLNDLRQRGCLHFNAELNAWDALPLNYPAAAYTRNRDFIRQFPGAVKEELEVRLIKSLSVALLVLLAAFVLAISAKFPFPIVLGAGLIASGLVFLKVFKSPPKTLPLP
;
A
#
# COMPACT_ATOMS: atom_id res chain seq x y z
N MET A 1 -16.38 -27.79 2.53
CA MET A 1 -16.18 -26.34 2.31
C MET A 1 -14.72 -26.07 2.62
N ASN A 2 -13.92 -25.64 1.64
CA ASN A 2 -12.53 -25.23 1.92
C ASN A 2 -12.59 -23.99 2.82
N GLN A 3 -12.00 -24.10 4.00
CA GLN A 3 -11.85 -22.97 4.91
C GLN A 3 -10.86 -21.99 4.29
N THR A 4 -11.22 -20.72 4.20
CA THR A 4 -10.31 -19.66 3.71
C THR A 4 -9.09 -19.60 4.62
N ILE A 5 -7.89 -19.69 4.03
CA ILE A 5 -6.64 -19.82 4.79
C ILE A 5 -6.04 -18.48 5.19
N TRP A 6 -6.30 -17.39 4.45
CA TRP A 6 -5.65 -16.10 4.72
C TRP A 6 -5.94 -15.54 6.12
N PRO A 7 -7.13 -15.70 6.74
CA PRO A 7 -7.36 -15.28 8.12
C PRO A 7 -6.50 -16.10 9.09
N VAL A 8 -6.46 -17.42 8.92
CA VAL A 8 -5.66 -18.34 9.76
C VAL A 8 -4.17 -18.00 9.70
N VAL A 9 -3.64 -17.70 8.50
CA VAL A 9 -2.26 -17.24 8.35
C VAL A 9 -2.02 -15.92 9.07
N THR A 10 -2.98 -14.99 9.01
CA THR A 10 -2.89 -13.69 9.70
C THR A 10 -2.86 -13.87 11.22
N GLU A 11 -3.70 -14.74 11.77
CA GLU A 11 -3.73 -15.08 13.19
C GLU A 11 -2.40 -15.69 13.66
N ASN A 12 -1.93 -16.73 12.99
CA ASN A 12 -0.66 -17.40 13.33
C ASN A 12 0.54 -16.43 13.23
N LEU A 13 0.55 -15.59 12.19
CA LEU A 13 1.62 -14.60 12.01
C LEU A 13 1.60 -13.55 13.13
N ALA A 14 0.42 -13.07 13.52
CA ALA A 14 0.26 -12.14 14.62
C ALA A 14 0.71 -12.76 15.95
N GLU A 15 0.34 -14.01 16.21
CA GLU A 15 0.79 -14.73 17.41
C GLU A 15 2.33 -14.83 17.46
N GLN A 16 2.97 -15.27 16.38
CA GLN A 16 4.44 -15.38 16.35
C GLN A 16 5.15 -14.02 16.44
N LEU A 17 4.62 -12.99 15.79
CA LEU A 17 5.12 -11.61 15.95
C LEU A 17 4.98 -11.14 17.39
N SER A 18 3.84 -11.43 18.05
CA SER A 18 3.64 -11.08 19.45
C SER A 18 4.70 -11.75 20.34
N ALA A 19 5.03 -13.02 20.08
CA ALA A 19 6.06 -13.74 20.82
C ALA A 19 7.45 -13.14 20.65
N ALA A 20 7.72 -12.52 19.48
CA ALA A 20 8.97 -11.82 19.21
C ALA A 20 9.05 -10.42 19.83
N GLN A 21 7.91 -9.81 20.18
CA GLN A 21 7.84 -8.40 20.56
C GLN A 21 7.29 -8.17 21.99
N GLY A 22 7.23 -9.22 22.80
CA GLY A 22 6.75 -9.12 24.19
C GLY A 22 5.23 -8.95 24.31
N GLY A 23 4.48 -9.45 23.33
CA GLY A 23 3.02 -9.59 23.39
C GLY A 23 2.21 -8.53 22.63
N VAL A 24 2.82 -7.41 22.21
CA VAL A 24 2.08 -6.32 21.53
C VAL A 24 2.27 -6.42 20.01
N VAL A 25 1.17 -6.37 19.27
CA VAL A 25 1.18 -6.34 17.80
C VAL A 25 0.29 -5.23 17.26
N HIS A 26 0.83 -4.44 16.34
CA HIS A 26 0.09 -3.46 15.54
C HIS A 26 -0.26 -4.07 14.17
N SER A 27 -1.47 -3.84 13.65
CA SER A 27 -1.93 -4.40 12.37
C SER A 27 -0.95 -4.14 11.21
N ALA A 28 -0.34 -2.97 11.17
CA ALA A 28 0.62 -2.58 10.14
C ALA A 28 1.88 -3.44 10.11
N GLN A 29 2.27 -4.09 11.22
CA GLN A 29 3.43 -4.98 11.27
C GLN A 29 3.24 -6.26 10.44
N LEU A 30 2.01 -6.58 10.05
CA LEU A 30 1.67 -7.76 9.25
C LEU A 30 1.76 -7.49 7.73
N LEU A 31 1.65 -6.22 7.31
CA LEU A 31 1.68 -5.83 5.89
C LEU A 31 2.95 -6.26 5.13
N PRO A 32 4.16 -6.27 5.71
CA PRO A 32 5.33 -6.76 4.99
C PRO A 32 5.20 -8.22 4.53
N TYR A 33 4.39 -9.03 5.21
CA TYR A 33 4.28 -10.46 4.97
C TYR A 33 3.09 -10.85 4.09
N LEU A 34 2.02 -10.04 4.10
CA LEU A 34 0.73 -10.37 3.48
C LEU A 34 0.31 -9.29 2.46
N PRO A 35 -0.20 -9.67 1.27
CA PRO A 35 -0.65 -8.71 0.27
C PRO A 35 -2.14 -8.34 0.46
N VAL A 36 -2.49 -7.82 1.64
CA VAL A 36 -3.88 -7.53 2.05
C VAL A 36 -4.01 -6.10 2.58
N SER A 37 -5.23 -5.57 2.64
CA SER A 37 -5.47 -4.28 3.29
C SER A 37 -5.36 -4.41 4.81
N LEU A 38 -5.02 -3.31 5.48
CA LEU A 38 -5.10 -3.18 6.93
C LEU A 38 -6.52 -3.45 7.44
N GLY A 39 -7.54 -3.10 6.66
CA GLY A 39 -8.93 -3.36 7.05
C GLY A 39 -9.20 -4.85 7.23
N LEU A 40 -8.73 -5.69 6.30
CA LEU A 40 -8.84 -7.15 6.40
C LEU A 40 -8.03 -7.70 7.58
N ILE A 41 -6.82 -7.19 7.81
CA ILE A 41 -6.00 -7.57 8.96
C ILE A 41 -6.71 -7.20 10.27
N GLU A 42 -7.19 -5.96 10.38
CA GLU A 42 -7.88 -5.45 11.56
C GLU A 42 -9.16 -6.23 11.86
N GLN A 43 -9.90 -6.65 10.84
CA GLN A 43 -11.07 -7.49 10.99
C GLN A 43 -10.70 -8.83 11.63
N THR A 44 -9.66 -9.50 11.12
CA THR A 44 -9.17 -10.77 11.66
C THR A 44 -8.68 -10.62 13.10
N LEU A 45 -7.86 -9.61 13.39
CA LEU A 45 -7.34 -9.38 14.74
C LEU A 45 -8.43 -8.96 15.73
N SER A 46 -9.45 -8.21 15.27
CA SER A 46 -10.60 -7.85 16.11
C SER A 46 -11.43 -9.07 16.48
N ALA A 47 -11.57 -10.05 15.58
CA ALA A 47 -12.24 -11.31 15.91
C ALA A 47 -11.48 -12.12 16.97
N LEU A 48 -10.14 -12.10 16.95
CA LEU A 48 -9.33 -12.72 18.02
C LEU A 48 -9.54 -12.06 19.39
N ALA A 49 -9.77 -10.74 19.39
CA ALA A 49 -10.03 -9.97 20.60
C ALA A 49 -11.42 -10.22 21.23
N GLU A 50 -12.28 -11.01 20.58
CA GLU A 50 -13.51 -11.54 21.20
C GLU A 50 -13.20 -12.66 22.21
N SER A 51 -11.99 -13.23 22.17
CA SER A 51 -11.53 -14.23 23.14
C SER A 51 -10.78 -13.58 24.31
N ASP A 52 -10.72 -14.28 25.45
CA ASP A 52 -9.97 -13.81 26.63
C ASP A 52 -8.44 -13.76 26.43
N ARG A 53 -7.93 -14.27 25.30
CA ARG A 53 -6.49 -14.43 25.02
C ARG A 53 -5.85 -13.18 24.41
N VAL A 54 -6.64 -12.39 23.68
CA VAL A 54 -6.17 -11.20 22.97
C VAL A 54 -6.98 -10.00 23.43
N GLU A 55 -6.30 -8.92 23.78
CA GLU A 55 -6.94 -7.67 24.19
C GLU A 55 -6.61 -6.55 23.22
N ARG A 56 -7.64 -5.85 22.74
CA ARG A 56 -7.44 -4.65 21.92
C ARG A 56 -7.22 -3.45 22.83
N GLN A 57 -6.09 -2.77 22.64
CA GLN A 57 -5.72 -1.59 23.41
C GLN A 57 -5.06 -0.51 22.53
N THR A 58 -4.87 0.68 23.09
CA THR A 58 -4.14 1.77 22.43
C THR A 58 -2.76 1.92 23.08
N VAL A 59 -1.70 1.73 22.29
CA VAL A 59 -0.31 1.87 22.73
C VAL A 59 0.35 2.96 21.89
N ASN A 60 0.91 3.99 22.53
CA ASN A 60 1.55 5.13 21.86
C ASN A 60 0.64 5.82 20.81
N GLY A 61 -0.67 5.89 21.09
CA GLY A 61 -1.66 6.47 20.18
C GLY A 61 -1.99 5.60 18.96
N LEU A 62 -1.51 4.36 18.91
CA LEU A 62 -1.79 3.39 17.87
C LEU A 62 -2.69 2.27 18.40
N ASN A 63 -3.56 1.74 17.55
CA ASN A 63 -4.30 0.52 17.85
C ASN A 63 -3.33 -0.66 17.88
N ALA A 64 -3.44 -1.47 18.92
CA ALA A 64 -2.61 -2.64 19.15
C ALA A 64 -3.44 -3.79 19.73
N TYR A 65 -2.94 -5.00 19.52
CA TYR A 65 -3.51 -6.23 20.02
C TYR A 65 -2.48 -6.88 20.95
N LEU A 66 -2.86 -7.04 22.21
CA LEU A 66 -2.04 -7.62 23.26
C LEU A 66 -2.37 -9.11 23.39
N PHE A 67 -1.40 -9.96 23.08
CA PHE A 67 -1.47 -11.41 23.23
C PHE A 67 -0.93 -11.80 24.61
N LYS A 68 -1.83 -12.20 25.51
CA LYS A 68 -1.50 -12.46 26.93
C LYS A 68 -0.49 -13.60 27.12
N GLU A 69 -0.52 -14.61 26.24
CA GLU A 69 0.42 -15.74 26.30
C GLU A 69 1.86 -15.35 25.93
N SER A 70 2.05 -14.20 25.27
CA SER A 70 3.35 -13.68 24.87
C SER A 70 3.80 -12.49 25.71
N GLU A 71 3.00 -12.11 26.70
CA GLU A 71 3.34 -11.06 27.65
C GLU A 71 4.62 -11.45 28.41
N ASN A 72 5.55 -10.50 28.55
CA ASN A 72 6.85 -10.67 29.22
C ASN A 72 7.83 -11.64 28.53
N LYS A 73 7.56 -12.14 27.31
CA LYS A 73 8.58 -12.85 26.54
C LYS A 73 9.72 -11.88 26.15
N PRO A 74 11.00 -12.31 26.23
CA PRO A 74 12.11 -11.45 25.88
C PRO A 74 12.05 -11.11 24.37
N PRO A 75 12.18 -9.82 24.02
CA PRO A 75 12.10 -9.42 22.62
C PRO A 75 13.27 -10.01 21.84
N HIS A 76 12.98 -10.51 20.65
CA HIS A 76 13.96 -11.03 19.72
C HIS A 76 13.61 -10.62 18.30
N LYS A 77 14.58 -10.78 17.39
CA LYS A 77 14.35 -10.46 15.99
C LYS A 77 13.41 -11.49 15.39
N PHE A 78 12.27 -11.06 14.86
CA PHE A 78 11.35 -11.93 14.16
C PHE A 78 11.96 -12.38 12.81
N GLN A 79 12.38 -13.65 12.76
CA GLN A 79 12.95 -14.32 11.59
C GLN A 79 12.46 -15.77 11.60
N PRO A 80 11.26 -16.05 11.05
CA PRO A 80 10.72 -17.41 11.07
C PRO A 80 11.57 -18.34 10.19
N LEU A 81 11.94 -19.50 10.73
CA LEU A 81 12.65 -20.56 10.01
C LEU A 81 11.70 -21.56 9.34
N ALA A 82 10.44 -21.57 9.78
CA ALA A 82 9.38 -22.42 9.26
C ALA A 82 8.15 -21.58 8.94
N CYS A 83 7.39 -22.03 7.95
CA CYS A 83 6.16 -21.41 7.50
C CYS A 83 5.14 -21.35 8.65
N VAL A 84 4.57 -20.18 8.90
CA VAL A 84 3.61 -19.96 10.00
C VAL A 84 2.32 -20.77 9.86
N TYR A 85 2.05 -21.35 8.69
CA TYR A 85 0.87 -22.16 8.41
C TYR A 85 1.19 -23.65 8.24
N SER A 86 2.12 -24.00 7.35
CA SER A 86 2.43 -25.40 7.03
C SER A 86 3.55 -26.02 7.87
N ASN A 87 4.28 -25.22 8.67
CA ASN A 87 5.51 -25.62 9.38
C ASN A 87 6.64 -26.17 8.49
N GLU A 88 6.51 -26.06 7.17
CA GLU A 88 7.57 -26.40 6.22
C GLU A 88 8.72 -25.39 6.33
N PRO A 89 9.98 -25.81 6.08
CA PRO A 89 11.12 -24.91 6.17
C PRO A 89 11.02 -23.76 5.18
N LEU A 90 11.41 -22.56 5.63
CA LEU A 90 11.53 -21.37 4.79
C LEU A 90 12.96 -21.20 4.28
N ASP A 91 13.09 -20.61 3.10
CA ASP A 91 14.39 -20.18 2.57
C ASP A 91 14.92 -18.98 3.38
N GLU A 92 16.07 -19.15 4.04
CA GLU A 92 16.72 -18.15 4.89
C GLU A 92 17.05 -16.85 4.16
N LEU A 93 17.15 -16.88 2.81
CA LEU A 93 17.51 -15.73 1.99
C LEU A 93 16.33 -14.78 1.72
N GLN A 94 15.11 -15.18 2.04
CA GLN A 94 13.92 -14.41 1.68
C GLN A 94 13.21 -13.88 2.92
N PHE A 95 12.84 -12.59 2.90
CA PHE A 95 11.98 -12.00 3.92
C PHE A 95 10.55 -12.54 3.78
N ASN A 96 10.33 -13.75 4.28
CA ASN A 96 9.11 -14.53 4.16
C ASN A 96 8.69 -15.08 5.52
N ALA A 97 7.37 -15.21 5.71
CA ALA A 97 6.81 -15.96 6.84
C ALA A 97 5.97 -17.16 6.35
N ILE A 98 5.78 -17.31 5.04
CA ILE A 98 4.96 -18.35 4.42
C ILE A 98 5.70 -18.95 3.22
N THR A 99 5.44 -20.23 2.93
CA THR A 99 5.94 -20.89 1.73
C THR A 99 5.30 -20.32 0.45
N PRO A 100 5.95 -20.47 -0.72
CA PRO A 100 5.35 -20.07 -2.00
C PRO A 100 3.98 -20.68 -2.27
N GLU A 101 3.76 -21.95 -1.88
CA GLU A 101 2.52 -22.68 -2.09
C GLU A 101 1.38 -22.08 -1.25
N VAL A 102 1.64 -21.81 0.04
CA VAL A 102 0.67 -21.14 0.93
C VAL A 102 0.38 -19.73 0.43
N ARG A 103 1.41 -19.00 -0.02
CA ARG A 103 1.22 -17.67 -0.61
C ARG A 103 0.32 -17.71 -1.84
N GLN A 104 0.52 -18.65 -2.74
CA GLN A 104 -0.30 -18.79 -3.95
C GLN A 104 -1.77 -19.08 -3.61
N GLN A 105 -2.02 -19.88 -2.57
CA GLN A 105 -3.38 -20.14 -2.09
C GLN A 105 -4.04 -18.87 -1.52
N ILE A 106 -3.33 -18.09 -0.70
CA ILE A 106 -3.81 -16.80 -0.19
C ILE A 106 -4.12 -15.85 -1.36
N GLU A 107 -3.19 -15.72 -2.30
CA GLU A 107 -3.35 -14.85 -3.48
C GLU A 107 -4.57 -15.27 -4.32
N ALA A 108 -4.83 -16.57 -4.48
CA ALA A 108 -6.03 -17.07 -5.15
C ALA A 108 -7.32 -16.73 -4.40
N GLU A 109 -7.35 -16.85 -3.07
CA GLU A 109 -8.52 -16.47 -2.26
C GLU A 109 -8.81 -14.97 -2.34
N LEU A 110 -7.77 -14.14 -2.22
CA LEU A 110 -7.89 -12.68 -2.32
C LEU A 110 -8.35 -12.24 -3.70
N ALA A 111 -7.89 -12.93 -4.76
CA ALA A 111 -8.34 -12.67 -6.12
C ALA A 111 -9.84 -12.91 -6.30
N LEU A 112 -10.40 -13.95 -5.65
CA LEU A 112 -11.85 -14.20 -5.68
C LEU A 112 -12.65 -13.12 -4.96
N MET A 113 -12.05 -12.44 -3.97
CA MET A 113 -12.69 -11.33 -3.24
C MET A 113 -12.61 -9.99 -3.99
N ALA A 114 -11.58 -9.80 -4.82
CA ALA A 114 -11.26 -8.52 -5.45
C ALA A 114 -12.37 -7.96 -6.37
N ASP A 115 -13.24 -8.80 -6.92
CA ASP A 115 -14.34 -8.36 -7.79
C ASP A 115 -15.49 -7.69 -7.03
N LYS A 116 -15.61 -7.94 -5.72
CA LYS A 116 -16.78 -7.54 -4.91
C LYS A 116 -16.44 -6.55 -3.80
N ASP A 117 -15.16 -6.27 -3.59
CA ASP A 117 -14.66 -5.57 -2.40
C ASP A 117 -13.64 -4.49 -2.80
N SER A 118 -13.57 -3.40 -2.01
CA SER A 118 -12.63 -2.29 -2.20
C SER A 118 -11.22 -2.59 -1.66
N TRP A 119 -11.00 -3.75 -1.05
CA TRP A 119 -9.71 -4.12 -0.46
C TRP A 119 -8.48 -3.85 -1.36
N PRO A 120 -8.46 -4.08 -2.70
CA PRO A 120 -7.26 -3.84 -3.49
C PRO A 120 -6.88 -2.36 -3.58
N ALA A 121 -7.90 -1.48 -3.65
CA ALA A 121 -7.71 -0.03 -3.70
C ALA A 121 -7.22 0.52 -2.35
N GLU A 122 -7.60 -0.11 -1.25
CA GLU A 122 -7.12 0.22 0.09
C GLU A 122 -5.70 -0.32 0.32
N ALA A 123 -5.47 -1.58 0.00
CA ALA A 123 -4.18 -2.24 0.21
C ALA A 123 -3.06 -1.51 -0.53
N ILE A 124 -3.25 -1.16 -1.81
CA ILE A 124 -2.18 -0.53 -2.60
C ILE A 124 -1.69 0.78 -1.99
N ARG A 125 -2.61 1.64 -1.52
CA ARG A 125 -2.27 2.91 -0.86
C ARG A 125 -1.69 2.70 0.53
N GLU A 126 -2.21 1.74 1.30
CA GLU A 126 -1.74 1.44 2.65
C GLU A 126 -0.30 0.90 2.63
N HIS A 127 -0.02 -0.06 1.75
CA HIS A 127 1.32 -0.58 1.55
C HIS A 127 2.29 0.52 1.10
N GLU A 128 1.89 1.39 0.16
CA GLU A 128 2.73 2.49 -0.31
C GLU A 128 3.05 3.50 0.81
N LEU A 129 2.04 3.98 1.52
CA LEU A 129 2.22 4.99 2.56
C LEU A 129 3.06 4.45 3.73
N ILE A 130 2.80 3.22 4.18
CA ILE A 130 3.56 2.62 5.28
C ILE A 130 4.99 2.31 4.84
N PHE A 131 5.20 1.84 3.60
CA PHE A 131 6.54 1.65 3.05
C PHE A 131 7.32 2.97 3.03
N LEU A 132 6.72 4.06 2.54
CA LEU A 132 7.36 5.38 2.48
C LEU A 132 7.69 5.92 3.87
N ILE A 133 6.79 5.78 4.85
CA ILE A 133 7.07 6.22 6.23
C ILE A 133 8.30 5.53 6.82
N HIS A 134 8.54 4.26 6.49
CA HIS A 134 9.66 3.49 7.03
C HIS A 134 10.98 3.68 6.28
N ASN A 135 10.92 4.06 5.00
CA ASN A 135 12.10 4.06 4.12
C ASN A 135 12.55 5.47 3.70
N LEU A 136 11.81 6.51 4.06
CA LEU A 136 12.24 7.90 3.85
C LEU A 136 13.09 8.41 5.01
N ASN A 137 13.96 9.38 4.72
CA ASN A 137 14.78 10.02 5.74
C ASN A 137 13.92 10.75 6.77
N THR A 138 14.23 10.54 8.05
CA THR A 138 13.56 11.23 9.16
C THR A 138 14.04 12.68 9.28
N PRO A 139 13.17 13.63 9.67
CA PRO A 139 11.74 13.48 9.94
C PRO A 139 10.89 13.32 8.67
N VAL A 140 9.91 12.41 8.69
CA VAL A 140 9.10 12.09 7.52
C VAL A 140 7.83 12.96 7.49
N SER A 141 7.88 14.05 6.72
CA SER A 141 6.73 14.95 6.55
C SER A 141 5.76 14.47 5.46
N THR A 142 4.51 14.96 5.51
CA THR A 142 3.50 14.72 4.46
C THR A 142 4.00 15.14 3.07
N SER A 143 4.75 16.25 2.97
CA SER A 143 5.31 16.70 1.70
C SER A 143 6.41 15.78 1.17
N SER A 144 7.21 15.20 2.06
CA SER A 144 8.22 14.19 1.70
C SER A 144 7.56 12.93 1.14
N ILE A 145 6.52 12.42 1.83
CA ILE A 145 5.73 11.26 1.38
C ILE A 145 5.08 11.55 0.02
N ALA A 146 4.37 12.68 -0.10
CA ALA A 146 3.73 13.07 -1.36
C ALA A 146 4.74 13.31 -2.49
N GLY A 147 5.94 13.78 -2.16
CA GLY A 147 7.04 13.93 -3.10
C GLY A 147 7.51 12.61 -3.69
N HIS A 148 7.32 11.49 -3.01
CA HIS A 148 7.73 10.15 -3.48
C HIS A 148 6.55 9.28 -3.92
N SER A 149 5.33 9.60 -3.47
CA SER A 149 4.12 8.87 -3.82
C SER A 149 3.71 9.04 -5.28
N GLN A 150 2.93 8.08 -5.78
CA GLN A 150 2.21 8.18 -7.05
C GLN A 150 0.95 9.05 -6.95
N LEU A 151 0.52 9.38 -5.72
CA LEU A 151 -0.70 10.14 -5.45
C LEU A 151 -0.42 11.65 -5.29
N PRO A 152 -1.38 12.53 -5.66
CA PRO A 152 -1.28 13.96 -5.37
C PRO A 152 -1.22 14.27 -3.87
N PHE A 153 -0.54 15.37 -3.49
CA PHE A 153 -0.39 15.78 -2.08
C PHE A 153 -1.68 15.73 -1.26
N LYS A 154 -2.77 16.30 -1.79
CA LYS A 154 -4.07 16.34 -1.09
C LYS A 154 -4.64 14.94 -0.82
N LYS A 155 -4.43 14.00 -1.73
CA LYS A 155 -4.85 12.59 -1.56
C LYS A 155 -3.99 11.87 -0.54
N VAL A 156 -2.67 12.07 -0.60
CA VAL A 156 -1.74 11.55 0.40
C VAL A 156 -2.10 12.04 1.80
N GLU A 157 -2.32 13.35 1.96
CA GLU A 157 -2.75 13.94 3.23
C GLU A 157 -4.07 13.35 3.73
N GLN A 158 -5.07 13.21 2.84
CA GLN A 158 -6.34 12.59 3.18
C GLN A 158 -6.13 11.15 3.70
N HIS A 159 -5.42 10.31 2.95
CA HIS A 159 -5.23 8.91 3.33
C HIS A 159 -4.38 8.72 4.58
N LEU A 160 -3.38 9.56 4.80
CA LEU A 160 -2.60 9.55 6.05
C LEU A 160 -3.48 9.93 7.24
N ASN A 161 -4.36 10.92 7.08
CA ASN A 161 -5.33 11.28 8.11
C ASN A 161 -6.35 10.17 8.37
N ASP A 162 -6.83 9.48 7.34
CA ASP A 162 -7.73 8.32 7.49
C ASP A 162 -7.04 7.20 8.29
N LEU A 163 -5.76 6.91 7.99
CA LEU A 163 -4.97 5.92 8.72
C LEU A 163 -4.69 6.33 10.17
N ARG A 164 -4.47 7.63 10.41
CA ARG A 164 -4.35 8.17 11.77
C ARG A 164 -5.65 7.99 12.56
N GLN A 165 -6.80 8.30 11.95
CA GLN A 165 -8.11 8.16 12.59
C GLN A 165 -8.44 6.70 12.92
N ARG A 166 -7.99 5.76 12.08
CA ARG A 166 -8.08 4.32 12.34
C ARG A 166 -7.07 3.81 13.39
N GLY A 167 -6.16 4.66 13.85
CA GLY A 167 -5.11 4.29 14.81
C GLY A 167 -4.00 3.45 14.20
N CYS A 168 -3.83 3.44 12.88
CA CYS A 168 -2.77 2.71 12.19
C CYS A 168 -1.45 3.50 12.13
N LEU A 169 -1.53 4.83 12.23
CA LEU A 169 -0.39 5.76 12.17
C LEU A 169 -0.47 6.80 13.28
N HIS A 170 0.70 7.29 13.70
CA HIS A 170 0.82 8.40 14.63
C HIS A 170 1.45 9.60 13.93
N PHE A 171 0.93 10.79 14.22
CA PHE A 171 1.46 12.06 13.73
C PHE A 171 2.01 12.87 14.88
N ASN A 172 3.32 13.09 14.87
CA ASN A 172 4.02 13.93 15.84
C ASN A 172 3.89 15.39 15.44
N ALA A 173 3.05 16.13 16.16
CA ALA A 173 2.77 17.54 15.89
C ALA A 173 3.98 18.46 16.14
N GLU A 174 4.88 18.10 17.06
CA GLU A 174 6.07 18.90 17.38
C GLU A 174 7.09 18.85 16.23
N LEU A 175 7.26 17.66 15.63
CA LEU A 175 8.17 17.45 14.51
C LEU A 175 7.50 17.68 13.15
N ASN A 176 6.19 17.93 13.11
CA ASN A 176 5.37 18.00 11.89
C ASN A 176 5.63 16.78 10.97
N ALA A 177 5.68 15.59 11.58
CA ALA A 177 6.15 14.37 10.94
C ALA A 177 5.34 13.14 11.37
N TRP A 178 5.36 12.12 10.51
CA TRP A 178 4.77 10.82 10.77
C TRP A 178 5.80 9.91 11.44
N ASP A 179 5.39 9.26 12.54
CA ASP A 179 6.27 8.37 13.28
C ASP A 179 6.42 7.03 12.56
N ALA A 180 7.66 6.53 12.53
CA ALA A 180 7.92 5.18 12.08
C ALA A 180 7.37 4.17 13.10
N LEU A 181 6.70 3.14 12.59
CA LEU A 181 6.21 2.04 13.40
C LEU A 181 7.38 1.08 13.72
N PRO A 182 7.27 0.25 14.76
CA PRO A 182 8.25 -0.79 15.04
C PRO A 182 8.10 -1.96 14.05
N LEU A 183 8.26 -1.72 12.75
CA LEU A 183 8.24 -2.73 11.70
C LEU A 183 9.42 -2.55 10.74
N ASN A 184 9.82 -3.65 10.12
CA ASN A 184 10.73 -3.64 9.00
C ASN A 184 9.92 -3.93 7.73
N TYR A 185 9.92 -3.01 6.77
CA TYR A 185 9.28 -3.21 5.47
C TYR A 185 10.30 -3.16 4.32
N PRO A 186 10.95 -4.29 3.99
CA PRO A 186 11.93 -4.36 2.92
C PRO A 186 11.33 -4.07 1.55
N ALA A 187 12.12 -3.43 0.68
CA ALA A 187 11.73 -3.10 -0.68
C ALA A 187 11.32 -4.32 -1.53
N ALA A 188 11.96 -5.47 -1.33
CA ALA A 188 11.61 -6.72 -2.03
C ALA A 188 10.20 -7.21 -1.63
N ALA A 189 9.89 -7.18 -0.33
CA ALA A 189 8.58 -7.57 0.18
C ALA A 189 7.48 -6.60 -0.29
N TYR A 190 7.78 -5.29 -0.25
CA TYR A 190 6.87 -4.26 -0.76
C TYR A 190 6.59 -4.45 -2.26
N THR A 191 7.64 -4.61 -3.07
CA THR A 191 7.52 -4.80 -4.52
C THR A 191 6.66 -6.01 -4.85
N ARG A 192 6.92 -7.15 -4.19
CA ARG A 192 6.14 -8.37 -4.39
C ARG A 192 4.65 -8.18 -4.05
N ASN A 193 4.33 -7.56 -2.91
CA ASN A 193 2.94 -7.33 -2.51
C ASN A 193 2.26 -6.34 -3.46
N ARG A 194 2.94 -5.24 -3.80
CA ARG A 194 2.47 -4.22 -4.75
C ARG A 194 2.16 -4.83 -6.12
N ASP A 195 3.06 -5.66 -6.64
CA ASP A 195 2.95 -6.21 -7.99
C ASP A 195 1.80 -7.22 -8.09
N PHE A 196 1.50 -7.96 -7.02
CA PHE A 196 0.27 -8.75 -6.93
C PHE A 196 -0.98 -7.86 -6.89
N ILE A 197 -1.04 -6.89 -5.97
CA ILE A 197 -2.24 -6.06 -5.77
C ILE A 197 -2.59 -5.26 -7.04
N ARG A 198 -1.59 -4.79 -7.80
CA ARG A 198 -1.81 -4.03 -9.04
C ARG A 198 -2.41 -4.86 -10.18
N GLN A 199 -2.51 -6.18 -10.06
CA GLN A 199 -3.23 -7.02 -11.03
C GLN A 199 -4.73 -6.72 -11.02
N PHE A 200 -5.25 -6.20 -9.90
CA PHE A 200 -6.68 -5.89 -9.76
C PHE A 200 -7.03 -4.49 -10.28
N PRO A 201 -8.07 -4.35 -11.12
CA PRO A 201 -8.48 -3.05 -11.66
C PRO A 201 -8.77 -1.98 -10.59
N GLY A 202 -9.31 -2.39 -9.43
CA GLY A 202 -9.59 -1.49 -8.32
C GLY A 202 -8.34 -0.80 -7.77
N ALA A 203 -7.20 -1.49 -7.73
CA ALA A 203 -5.93 -0.95 -7.20
C ALA A 203 -5.33 0.14 -8.09
N VAL A 204 -5.54 0.06 -9.41
CA VAL A 204 -4.97 1.02 -10.37
C VAL A 204 -5.94 2.14 -10.74
N LYS A 205 -7.20 2.10 -10.26
CA LYS A 205 -8.24 3.04 -10.66
C LYS A 205 -7.84 4.51 -10.40
N GLU A 206 -7.40 4.83 -9.19
CA GLU A 206 -7.04 6.21 -8.83
C GLU A 206 -5.83 6.71 -9.61
N GLU A 207 -4.83 5.84 -9.82
CA GLU A 207 -3.68 6.14 -10.65
C GLU A 207 -4.09 6.40 -12.11
N LEU A 208 -4.98 5.57 -12.67
CA LEU A 208 -5.50 5.73 -14.02
C LEU A 208 -6.31 7.02 -14.18
N GLU A 209 -7.11 7.40 -13.18
CA GLU A 209 -7.84 8.67 -13.15
C GLU A 209 -6.87 9.86 -13.20
N VAL A 210 -5.83 9.86 -12.36
CA VAL A 210 -4.81 10.91 -12.35
C VAL A 210 -4.07 10.99 -13.68
N ARG A 211 -3.68 9.84 -14.25
CA ARG A 211 -3.02 9.78 -15.56
C ARG A 211 -3.91 10.28 -16.67
N LEU A 212 -5.20 9.92 -16.66
CA LEU A 212 -6.19 10.34 -17.65
C LEU A 212 -6.42 11.85 -17.59
N ILE A 213 -6.62 12.42 -16.39
CA ILE A 213 -6.79 13.86 -16.21
C ILE A 213 -5.54 14.60 -16.69
N LYS A 214 -4.34 14.12 -16.34
CA LYS A 214 -3.08 14.71 -16.76
C LYS A 214 -2.89 14.64 -18.28
N SER A 215 -3.12 13.48 -18.90
CA SER A 215 -2.96 13.31 -20.35
C SER A 215 -3.97 14.16 -21.12
N LEU A 216 -5.22 14.23 -20.66
CA LEU A 216 -6.25 15.06 -21.26
C LEU A 216 -5.95 16.56 -21.12
N SER A 217 -5.43 16.99 -19.97
CA SER A 217 -5.05 18.38 -19.72
C SER A 217 -3.91 18.84 -20.65
N VAL A 218 -2.88 18.00 -20.83
CA VAL A 218 -1.77 18.31 -21.75
C VAL A 218 -2.24 18.29 -23.20
N ALA A 219 -3.08 17.33 -23.59
CA ALA A 219 -3.68 17.26 -24.92
C ALA A 219 -4.53 18.51 -25.24
N LEU A 220 -5.29 19.00 -24.26
CA LEU A 220 -6.06 20.24 -24.39
C LEU A 220 -5.16 21.46 -24.61
N LEU A 221 -4.05 21.58 -23.87
CA LEU A 221 -3.08 22.67 -24.07
C LEU A 221 -2.49 22.69 -25.49
N VAL A 222 -2.19 21.51 -26.06
CA VAL A 222 -1.72 21.39 -27.45
C VAL A 222 -2.78 21.88 -28.44
N LEU A 223 -4.04 21.52 -28.25
CA LEU A 223 -5.14 21.97 -29.11
C LEU A 223 -5.36 23.49 -28.99
N LEU A 224 -5.29 24.06 -27.79
CA LEU A 224 -5.38 25.50 -27.58
C LEU A 224 -4.21 26.24 -28.25
N ALA A 225 -2.99 25.71 -28.16
CA ALA A 225 -1.84 26.28 -28.86
C ALA A 225 -2.02 26.24 -30.39
N ALA A 226 -2.54 25.15 -30.94
CA ALA A 226 -2.88 25.04 -32.35
C ALA A 226 -3.95 26.06 -32.76
N PHE A 227 -4.98 26.28 -31.93
CA PHE A 227 -6.01 27.29 -32.19
C PHE A 227 -5.43 28.71 -32.24
N VAL A 228 -4.57 29.06 -31.27
CA VAL A 228 -3.88 30.35 -31.24
C VAL A 228 -2.99 30.54 -32.47
N LEU A 229 -2.28 29.49 -32.91
CA LEU A 229 -1.48 29.51 -34.14
C LEU A 229 -2.34 29.74 -35.39
N ALA A 230 -3.51 29.11 -35.49
CA ALA A 230 -4.42 29.32 -36.62
C ALA A 230 -4.86 30.79 -36.74
N ILE A 231 -5.17 31.43 -35.60
CA ILE A 231 -5.59 32.83 -35.54
C ILE A 231 -4.42 33.78 -35.84
N SER A 232 -3.30 33.59 -35.14
CA SER A 232 -2.16 34.52 -35.19
C SER A 232 -1.39 34.46 -36.51
N ALA A 233 -1.17 33.27 -37.06
CA ALA A 233 -0.40 33.06 -38.28
C ALA A 233 -1.26 32.99 -39.55
N LYS A 234 -2.59 33.20 -39.43
CA LYS A 234 -3.56 33.14 -40.53
C LYS A 234 -3.48 31.84 -41.36
N PHE A 235 -3.07 30.75 -40.73
CA PHE A 235 -3.06 29.45 -41.40
C PHE A 235 -4.49 28.95 -41.63
N PRO A 236 -4.75 28.18 -42.70
CA PRO A 236 -6.06 27.57 -42.93
C PRO A 236 -6.45 26.71 -41.73
N PHE A 237 -7.52 27.10 -41.05
CA PHE A 237 -8.01 26.44 -39.84
C PHE A 237 -8.14 24.91 -39.97
N PRO A 238 -8.67 24.34 -41.08
CA PRO A 238 -8.78 22.89 -41.21
C PRO A 238 -7.44 22.14 -41.15
N ILE A 239 -6.36 22.73 -41.70
CA ILE A 239 -5.03 22.13 -41.71
C ILE A 239 -4.44 22.13 -40.30
N VAL A 240 -4.54 23.27 -39.61
CA VAL A 240 -4.04 23.43 -38.24
C VAL A 240 -4.81 22.55 -37.27
N LEU A 241 -6.13 22.42 -37.44
CA LEU A 241 -6.97 21.55 -36.63
C LEU A 241 -6.59 20.07 -36.84
N GLY A 242 -6.42 19.62 -38.09
CA GLY A 242 -6.01 18.25 -38.39
C GLY A 242 -4.64 17.90 -37.80
N ALA A 243 -3.63 18.76 -38.02
CA ALA A 243 -2.30 18.59 -37.44
C ALA A 243 -2.33 18.64 -35.90
N GLY A 244 -3.12 19.55 -35.33
CA GLY A 244 -3.31 19.71 -33.89
C GLY A 244 -3.95 18.48 -33.24
N LEU A 245 -4.94 17.86 -33.88
CA LEU A 245 -5.57 16.63 -33.41
C LEU A 245 -4.59 15.45 -33.41
N ILE A 246 -3.79 15.30 -34.46
CA ILE A 246 -2.75 14.26 -34.54
C ILE A 246 -1.70 14.47 -33.44
N ALA A 247 -1.19 15.70 -33.30
CA ALA A 247 -0.20 16.03 -32.26
C ALA A 247 -0.76 15.80 -30.86
N SER A 248 -2.01 16.23 -30.61
CA SER A 248 -2.71 16.03 -29.34
C SER A 248 -2.89 14.54 -29.02
N GLY A 249 -3.29 13.71 -29.99
CA GLY A 249 -3.40 12.27 -29.83
C GLY A 249 -2.06 11.58 -29.50
N LEU A 250 -0.98 11.98 -30.18
CA LEU A 250 0.37 11.45 -29.90
C LEU A 250 0.85 11.84 -28.49
N VAL A 251 0.65 13.09 -28.09
CA VAL A 251 1.01 13.57 -26.75
C VAL A 251 0.18 12.89 -25.68
N PHE A 252 -1.13 12.73 -25.90
CA PHE A 252 -2.02 11.99 -25.00
C PHE A 252 -1.49 10.57 -24.76
N LEU A 253 -1.21 9.81 -25.83
CA LEU A 253 -0.70 8.45 -25.70
C LEU A 253 0.67 8.40 -25.00
N LYS A 254 1.56 9.35 -25.30
CA LYS A 254 2.87 9.43 -24.67
C LYS A 254 2.79 9.68 -23.16
N VAL A 255 1.90 10.58 -22.73
CA VAL A 255 1.70 10.88 -21.30
C VAL A 255 0.93 9.76 -20.60
N PHE A 256 -0.09 9.20 -21.24
CA PHE A 256 -0.90 8.14 -20.64
C PHE A 256 -0.09 6.85 -20.40
N LYS A 257 0.79 6.50 -21.36
CA LYS A 257 1.66 5.32 -21.28
C LYS A 257 2.95 5.54 -20.50
N SER A 258 3.18 6.70 -19.89
CA SER A 258 4.40 6.93 -19.13
C SER A 258 4.49 5.96 -17.94
N PRO A 259 5.69 5.41 -17.63
CA PRO A 259 5.86 4.54 -16.48
C PRO A 259 5.52 5.30 -15.18
N PRO A 260 4.99 4.59 -14.16
CA PRO A 260 4.75 5.19 -12.86
C PRO A 260 6.05 5.71 -12.27
N LYS A 261 5.94 6.70 -11.39
CA LYS A 261 7.10 7.18 -10.62
C LYS A 261 7.67 6.00 -9.83
N THR A 262 8.95 5.71 -10.02
CA THR A 262 9.65 4.71 -9.23
C THR A 262 9.77 5.24 -7.81
N LEU A 263 9.30 4.46 -6.84
CA LEU A 263 9.51 4.76 -5.43
C LEU A 263 11.01 4.70 -5.13
N PRO A 264 11.51 5.53 -4.20
CA PRO A 264 12.90 5.43 -3.76
C PRO A 264 13.09 4.03 -3.19
N LEU A 265 14.00 3.28 -3.81
CA LEU A 265 14.50 2.03 -3.27
C LEU A 265 15.77 2.39 -2.49
N PRO A 266 15.84 2.09 -1.18
CA PRO A 266 17.08 2.25 -0.42
C PRO A 266 18.18 1.31 -0.94
#